data_AF-A0A7R8D4I5-F1
#
_entry.id   AF-A0A7R8D4I5-F1
#
_cell.length_a   1.000
_cell.length_b   1.000
_cell.length_c   1.000
_cell.angle_alpha   90.00
_cell.angle_beta   90.00
_cell.angle_gamma   90.00
#
_symmetry.space_group_name_H-M   'P 1'
#
loop_
_entity.id
_entity.type
_entity.pdbx_description
1 polymer ?
#
loop_
_entity_poly.entity_id
_entity_poly.type
_entity_poly.pdbx_seq_one_letter_code
_entity_poly.pdbx_strand_id
1 'polypeptide(L)'
;MSSSKNISVQKALELIFQESHDQSEDESVDLSNVEYSLDFESTSESSMDKDSELLPHPPESNQAIYISKNGKMEWAKTPTRQPPLKSEDTIKMKPGPTIFAVSHVSHTLSSFELFLFDSIQKIILDMTNLKGGCISAISGPLLAN
;
A
#
# COMPACT_ATOMS: atom_id res chain seq x y z
N MET A 1 -47.38 9.40 8.99
CA MET A 1 -47.44 9.09 7.55
C MET A 1 -46.34 9.89 6.86
N SER A 2 -45.16 9.30 6.66
CA SER A 2 -44.03 10.00 6.04
C SER A 2 -44.23 9.97 4.53
N SER A 3 -44.57 11.13 3.95
CA SER A 3 -44.73 11.27 2.50
C SER A 3 -43.35 11.31 1.87
N SER A 4 -42.95 10.22 1.21
CA SER A 4 -41.75 10.17 0.37
C SER A 4 -41.92 11.16 -0.78
N LYS A 5 -41.32 12.34 -0.66
CA LYS A 5 -41.28 13.34 -1.72
C LYS A 5 -40.23 12.88 -2.73
N ASN A 6 -40.66 12.50 -3.93
CA ASN A 6 -39.75 12.21 -5.03
C ASN A 6 -38.97 13.49 -5.35
N ILE A 7 -37.67 13.50 -5.08
CA ILE A 7 -36.79 14.63 -5.37
C ILE A 7 -36.26 14.48 -6.80
N SER A 8 -36.35 15.55 -7.59
CA SER A 8 -35.74 15.56 -8.92
C SER A 8 -34.21 15.54 -8.81
N VAL A 9 -33.54 14.89 -9.74
CA VAL A 9 -32.06 14.79 -9.81
C VAL A 9 -31.41 16.17 -9.75
N GLN A 10 -31.99 17.18 -10.40
CA GLN A 10 -31.49 18.56 -10.36
C GLN A 10 -31.53 19.15 -8.95
N LYS A 11 -32.61 18.88 -8.22
CA LYS A 11 -32.79 19.36 -6.85
C LYS A 11 -31.92 18.59 -5.85
N ALA A 12 -31.64 17.32 -6.11
CA ALA A 12 -30.66 16.55 -5.35
C ALA A 12 -29.24 17.11 -5.52
N LEU A 13 -28.84 17.43 -6.74
CA LEU A 13 -27.53 18.03 -7.02
C LEU A 13 -27.39 19.40 -6.36
N GLU A 14 -28.43 20.22 -6.41
CA GLU A 14 -28.43 21.55 -5.78
C GLU A 14 -28.24 21.48 -4.25
N LEU A 15 -28.86 20.50 -3.59
CA LEU A 15 -28.67 20.26 -2.16
C LEU A 15 -27.23 19.84 -1.81
N ILE A 16 -26.62 18.98 -2.64
CA ILE A 16 -25.24 18.54 -2.45
C ILE A 16 -24.26 19.72 -2.59
N PHE A 17 -24.48 20.60 -3.56
CA PHE A 17 -23.62 21.77 -3.74
C PHE A 17 -23.84 22.84 -2.66
N GLN A 18 -25.04 22.96 -2.09
CA GLN A 18 -25.31 23.84 -0.95
C GLN A 18 -24.66 23.33 0.34
N GLU A 19 -24.62 22.01 0.57
CA GLU A 19 -23.94 21.41 1.73
C GLU A 19 -22.43 21.68 1.72
N SER A 20 -21.81 21.79 0.53
CA SER A 20 -20.37 22.05 0.40
C SER A 20 -19.93 23.51 0.61
N HIS A 21 -20.88 24.46 0.76
CA HIS A 21 -20.56 25.89 0.84
C HIS A 21 -20.53 26.45 2.28
N ASP A 22 -21.03 25.72 3.28
CA ASP A 22 -21.12 26.17 4.68
C ASP A 22 -20.14 25.47 5.64
N GLN A 23 -19.06 24.88 5.14
CA GLN A 23 -17.97 24.38 5.98
C GLN A 23 -16.64 24.98 5.55
N SER A 24 -16.50 26.30 5.77
CA SER A 24 -15.21 26.97 5.85
C SER A 24 -14.93 27.34 7.31
N GLU A 25 -14.70 26.33 8.14
CA GLU A 25 -13.92 26.52 9.36
C GLU A 25 -12.48 26.11 9.03
N ASP A 26 -11.64 27.14 8.93
CA ASP A 26 -10.20 27.07 8.89
C ASP A 26 -9.70 26.51 10.24
N GLU A 27 -9.72 25.18 10.38
CA GLU A 27 -8.94 24.51 11.41
C GLU A 27 -7.60 24.06 10.81
N SER A 28 -6.63 24.97 10.84
CA SER A 28 -5.23 24.60 10.72
C SER A 28 -4.87 23.69 11.91
N VAL A 29 -4.89 22.37 11.71
CA VAL A 29 -4.40 21.42 12.70
C VAL A 29 -2.89 21.58 12.87
N ASP A 30 -2.47 22.16 13.99
CA ASP A 30 -1.07 22.18 14.40
C ASP A 30 -0.62 20.77 14.81
N LEU A 31 0.02 20.07 13.88
CA LEU A 31 0.54 18.71 14.09
C LEU A 31 1.85 18.68 14.90
N SER A 32 2.29 19.80 15.50
CA SER A 32 3.56 19.84 16.25
C SER A 32 3.49 19.21 17.65
N ASN A 33 2.29 18.88 18.16
CA ASN A 33 2.10 18.42 19.54
C ASN A 33 1.39 17.07 19.70
N VAL A 34 1.60 16.12 18.78
CA VAL A 34 1.27 14.71 19.06
C VAL A 34 2.43 14.08 19.82
N GLU A 35 2.38 14.18 21.15
CA GLU A 35 3.22 13.38 22.05
C GLU A 35 2.69 11.93 22.06
N TYR A 36 3.32 11.06 21.28
CA TYR A 36 3.08 9.62 21.37
C TYR A 36 3.63 9.12 22.71
N SER A 37 2.77 9.00 23.72
CA SER A 37 3.08 8.26 24.94
C SER A 37 3.18 6.77 24.62
N LEU A 38 4.39 6.31 24.31
CA LEU A 38 4.73 4.90 24.20
C LEU A 38 4.91 4.33 25.62
N ASP A 39 3.80 4.03 26.29
CA ASP A 39 3.82 3.08 27.41
C ASP A 39 3.97 1.65 26.83
N PHE A 40 5.15 1.37 26.29
CA PHE A 40 5.64 0.01 26.16
C PHE A 40 6.60 -0.20 27.32
N GLU A 41 6.07 -0.71 28.43
CA GLU A 41 6.82 -1.13 29.59
C GLU A 41 7.70 -2.32 29.19
N SER A 42 8.85 -2.02 28.60
CA SER A 42 9.90 -2.99 28.32
C SER A 42 10.63 -3.25 29.62
N THR A 43 10.07 -4.13 30.46
CA THR A 43 10.76 -4.68 31.62
C THR A 43 11.89 -5.60 31.13
N SER A 44 12.99 -5.00 30.69
CA SER A 44 14.25 -5.70 30.53
C SER A 44 14.97 -5.62 31.87
N GLU A 45 14.62 -6.55 32.77
CA GLU A 45 15.44 -6.84 33.94
C GLU A 45 16.75 -7.47 33.46
N SER A 46 17.76 -6.64 33.24
CA SER A 46 19.14 -7.11 33.11
C SER A 46 19.69 -7.36 34.52
N SER A 47 19.42 -8.54 35.08
CA SER A 47 20.21 -9.05 36.20
C SER A 47 21.51 -9.63 35.64
N MET A 48 22.56 -8.82 35.66
CA MET A 48 23.93 -9.27 35.42
C MET A 48 24.38 -10.13 36.61
N ASP A 49 24.04 -11.42 36.61
CA ASP A 49 24.75 -12.39 37.41
C ASP A 49 25.96 -12.87 36.63
N LYS A 50 27.12 -12.48 37.16
CA LYS A 50 28.41 -13.00 36.73
C LYS A 50 28.52 -14.46 37.15
N ASP A 51 29.21 -15.21 36.30
CA ASP A 51 29.81 -16.53 36.55
C ASP A 51 28.94 -17.73 36.15
N SER A 52 29.17 -18.24 34.94
CA SER A 52 29.01 -19.65 34.64
C SER A 52 29.89 -20.04 33.46
N GLU A 53 30.74 -20.99 33.77
CA GLU A 53 31.81 -21.60 32.99
C GLU A 53 31.38 -22.00 31.57
N LEU A 54 32.38 -22.01 30.68
CA LEU A 54 32.40 -22.71 29.39
C LEU A 54 31.55 -23.98 29.39
N LEU A 55 30.34 -23.92 28.82
CA LEU A 55 29.58 -25.12 28.48
C LEU A 55 29.35 -25.19 26.95
N PRO A 56 29.44 -26.40 26.36
CA PRO A 56 29.44 -26.56 24.91
C PRO A 56 28.08 -26.15 24.31
N HIS A 57 28.13 -25.46 23.18
CA HIS A 57 26.96 -25.17 22.35
C HIS A 57 26.13 -26.44 22.11
N PRO A 58 24.79 -26.43 22.32
CA PRO A 58 23.94 -27.54 21.92
C PRO A 58 23.91 -27.65 20.38
N PRO A 59 23.76 -28.87 19.83
CA PRO A 59 23.83 -29.11 18.40
C PRO A 59 22.70 -28.38 17.66
N GLU A 60 23.03 -27.94 16.45
CA GLU A 60 22.20 -27.28 15.46
C GLU A 60 20.73 -27.68 15.55
N SER A 61 19.88 -26.72 15.92
CA SER A 61 18.44 -26.87 15.81
C SER A 61 18.11 -27.20 14.35
N ASN A 62 17.45 -28.33 14.10
CA ASN A 62 16.91 -28.73 12.80
C ASN A 62 16.13 -27.59 12.14
N GLN A 63 16.79 -26.77 11.32
CA GLN A 63 16.13 -25.74 10.54
C GLN A 63 15.43 -26.42 9.38
N ALA A 64 14.10 -26.49 9.44
CA ALA A 64 13.31 -26.98 8.33
C ALA A 64 13.48 -26.01 7.13
N ILE A 65 14.13 -26.50 6.08
CA ILE A 65 14.24 -25.82 4.79
C ILE A 65 13.11 -26.34 3.90
N TYR A 66 12.26 -25.43 3.44
CA TYR A 66 11.20 -25.73 2.48
C TYR A 66 11.73 -25.44 1.08
N ILE A 67 11.59 -26.38 0.16
CA ILE A 67 12.08 -26.24 -1.21
C ILE A 67 10.89 -26.12 -2.17
N SER A 68 10.96 -25.16 -3.08
CA SER A 68 9.99 -24.97 -4.15
C SER A 68 9.89 -26.20 -5.05
N LYS A 69 8.75 -26.38 -5.73
CA LYS A 69 8.48 -27.53 -6.61
C LYS A 69 9.54 -27.72 -7.72
N ASN A 70 10.16 -26.63 -8.18
CA ASN A 70 11.19 -26.68 -9.21
C ASN A 70 12.63 -26.74 -8.63
N GLY A 71 12.78 -26.81 -7.31
CA GLY A 71 14.08 -26.89 -6.63
C GLY A 71 14.90 -25.61 -6.66
N LYS A 72 14.39 -24.51 -7.22
CA LYS A 72 15.20 -23.29 -7.45
C LYS A 72 15.22 -22.31 -6.29
N MET A 73 14.26 -22.44 -5.38
CA MET A 73 14.06 -21.53 -4.27
C MET A 73 13.86 -22.32 -2.99
N GLU A 74 14.49 -21.85 -1.93
CA GLU A 74 14.48 -22.43 -0.59
C GLU A 74 14.01 -21.37 0.42
N TRP A 75 13.26 -21.80 1.42
CA TRP A 75 12.80 -20.96 2.52
C TRP A 75 13.17 -21.60 3.85
N ALA A 76 13.71 -20.79 4.76
CA ALA A 76 13.94 -21.19 6.14
C ALA A 76 13.05 -20.36 7.06
N LYS A 77 12.60 -20.96 8.18
CA LYS A 77 11.82 -20.25 9.21
C LYS A 77 12.62 -19.16 9.92
N THR A 78 13.92 -19.36 10.00
CA THR A 78 14.85 -18.42 10.62
C THR A 78 15.75 -17.86 9.53
N PRO A 79 15.99 -16.53 9.50
CA PRO A 79 16.99 -15.97 8.61
C PRO A 79 18.31 -16.72 8.82
N THR A 80 18.91 -17.23 7.74
CA THR A 80 20.25 -17.77 7.82
C THR A 80 21.15 -16.67 8.39
N ARG A 81 21.96 -17.00 9.40
CA ARG A 81 22.95 -16.08 9.99
C ARG A 81 24.07 -15.84 8.97
N GLN A 82 23.74 -15.23 7.85
CA GLN A 82 24.71 -14.70 6.92
C GLN A 82 25.29 -13.44 7.57
N PRO A 83 26.61 -13.23 7.49
CA PRO A 83 27.18 -11.94 7.86
C PRO A 83 26.43 -10.88 7.05
N PRO A 84 26.16 -9.68 7.63
CA PRO A 84 25.55 -8.60 6.87
C PRO A 84 26.36 -8.44 5.58
N LEU A 85 25.65 -8.46 4.45
CA LEU A 85 26.25 -8.21 3.15
C LEU A 85 27.13 -6.98 3.32
N LYS A 86 28.43 -7.11 3.00
CA LYS A 86 29.38 -6.01 3.10
C LYS A 86 28.73 -4.81 2.41
N SER A 87 28.84 -3.64 3.02
CA SER A 87 28.20 -2.37 2.64
C SER A 87 28.53 -1.85 1.22
N GLU A 88 29.05 -2.68 0.33
CA GLU A 88 29.31 -2.38 -1.08
C GLU A 88 28.02 -2.11 -1.87
N ASP A 89 26.85 -2.56 -1.40
CA ASP A 89 25.53 -2.19 -1.92
C ASP A 89 24.97 -0.89 -1.35
N THR A 90 25.83 -0.04 -0.75
CA THR A 90 25.43 1.33 -0.46
C THR A 90 25.28 2.06 -1.78
N ILE A 91 24.03 2.36 -2.17
CA ILE A 91 23.73 3.23 -3.32
C ILE A 91 24.54 4.52 -3.13
N LYS A 92 25.65 4.66 -3.89
CA LYS A 92 26.54 5.82 -3.83
C LYS A 92 25.90 7.08 -4.43
N MET A 93 24.71 6.94 -5.00
CA MET A 93 23.97 8.00 -5.62
C MET A 93 23.12 8.73 -4.58
N LYS A 94 23.02 10.06 -4.70
CA LYS A 94 22.12 10.86 -3.88
C LYS A 94 20.67 10.33 -4.06
N PRO A 95 19.96 9.98 -2.97
CA PRO A 95 18.56 9.60 -3.05
C PRO A 95 17.71 10.73 -3.64
N GLY A 96 16.75 10.39 -4.50
CA GLY A 96 15.83 11.36 -5.08
C GLY A 96 15.21 10.91 -6.40
N PRO A 97 14.32 11.73 -6.97
CA PRO A 97 13.78 11.49 -8.29
C PRO A 97 14.91 11.48 -9.32
N THR A 98 14.78 10.61 -10.31
CA THR A 98 15.73 10.55 -11.42
C THR A 98 15.65 11.83 -12.25
N ILE A 99 16.71 12.13 -13.02
CA ILE A 99 16.71 13.26 -13.97
C ILE A 99 15.52 13.16 -14.92
N PHE A 100 15.16 11.94 -15.33
CA PHE A 100 13.98 11.66 -16.14
C PHE A 100 12.68 12.12 -15.47
N ALA A 101 12.44 11.74 -14.21
CA ALA A 101 11.25 12.17 -13.48
C ALA A 101 11.20 13.68 -13.32
N VAL A 102 12.34 14.32 -13.02
CA VAL A 102 12.43 15.78 -12.87
C VAL A 102 12.10 16.51 -14.17
N SER A 103 12.50 15.98 -15.34
CA SER A 103 12.27 16.65 -16.62
C SER A 103 10.86 16.44 -17.19
N HIS A 104 10.12 15.43 -16.73
CA HIS A 104 8.80 15.07 -17.27
C HIS A 104 7.63 15.44 -16.36
N VAL A 105 7.89 15.81 -15.11
CA VAL A 105 6.85 16.16 -14.14
C VAL A 105 6.82 17.66 -13.89
N SER A 106 5.76 18.31 -14.38
CA SER A 106 5.48 19.74 -14.12
C SER A 106 4.36 19.93 -13.09
N HIS A 107 3.44 18.97 -13.01
CA HIS A 107 2.26 19.00 -12.13
C HIS A 107 2.06 17.66 -11.44
N THR A 108 1.33 17.65 -10.33
CA THR A 108 1.01 16.41 -9.58
C THR A 108 0.39 15.34 -10.49
N LEU A 109 -0.47 15.73 -11.44
CA LEU A 109 -1.07 14.82 -12.41
C LEU A 109 -0.04 14.17 -13.35
N SER A 110 0.90 14.94 -13.91
CA SER A 110 1.97 14.40 -14.77
C SER A 110 2.90 13.43 -14.04
N SER A 111 2.95 13.45 -12.70
CA SER A 111 3.73 12.47 -11.94
C SER A 111 3.14 11.06 -12.01
N PHE A 112 1.82 10.92 -12.16
CA PHE A 112 1.16 9.63 -12.33
C PHE A 112 1.45 9.02 -13.70
N GLU A 113 1.69 9.83 -14.73
CA GLU A 113 2.05 9.37 -16.08
C GLU A 113 3.40 8.63 -16.10
N LEU A 114 4.28 8.89 -15.13
CA LEU A 114 5.53 8.12 -14.96
C LEU A 114 5.28 6.64 -14.60
N PHE A 115 4.10 6.31 -14.09
CA PHE A 115 3.74 4.97 -13.61
C PHE A 115 2.58 4.37 -14.41
N LEU A 116 1.71 5.20 -14.96
CA LEU A 116 0.55 4.81 -15.77
C LEU A 116 0.82 5.07 -17.25
N PHE A 117 1.79 4.36 -17.81
CA PHE A 117 2.08 4.43 -19.24
C PHE A 117 0.86 4.03 -20.09
N ASP A 118 0.77 4.58 -21.30
CA ASP A 118 -0.30 4.27 -22.26
C ASP A 118 -0.50 2.76 -22.47
N SER A 119 0.58 1.97 -22.40
CA SER A 119 0.52 0.51 -22.49
C SER A 119 -0.28 -0.12 -21.34
N ILE A 120 -0.07 0.35 -20.11
CA ILE A 120 -0.80 -0.11 -18.92
C ILE A 120 -2.25 0.35 -19.01
N GLN A 121 -2.48 1.61 -19.39
CA GLN A 121 -3.84 2.13 -19.58
C GLN A 121 -4.61 1.32 -20.61
N LYS A 122 -3.97 0.96 -21.73
CA LYS A 122 -4.54 0.09 -22.76
C LYS A 122 -4.89 -1.29 -22.22
N ILE A 123 -4.01 -1.92 -21.44
CA ILE A 123 -4.30 -3.22 -20.81
C ILE A 123 -5.52 -3.11 -19.90
N ILE A 124 -5.61 -2.05 -19.08
CA ILE A 124 -6.74 -1.81 -18.19
C ILE A 124 -8.03 -1.66 -19.00
N LEU A 125 -8.01 -0.87 -20.07
CA LEU A 125 -9.16 -0.67 -20.96
C LEU A 125 -9.58 -1.99 -21.62
N ASP A 126 -8.65 -2.73 -22.20
CA ASP A 126 -8.94 -4.00 -22.89
C ASP A 126 -9.57 -5.01 -21.92
N MET A 127 -9.01 -5.16 -20.72
CA MET A 127 -9.52 -6.08 -19.69
C MET A 127 -10.87 -5.63 -19.11
N THR A 128 -11.10 -4.32 -19.00
CA THR A 128 -12.36 -3.77 -18.49
C THR A 128 -13.47 -3.90 -19.53
N ASN A 129 -13.17 -3.61 -20.81
CA ASN A 129 -14.10 -3.78 -21.91
C ASN A 129 -14.47 -5.24 -22.14
N LEU A 130 -13.51 -6.16 -22.01
CA LEU A 130 -13.77 -7.60 -22.06
C LEU A 130 -14.79 -8.03 -21.00
N LYS A 131 -14.67 -7.52 -19.76
CA LYS A 131 -15.60 -7.83 -18.67
C LYS A 131 -16.93 -7.07 -18.79
N GLY A 132 -16.91 -5.82 -19.23
CA GLY A 132 -18.09 -4.97 -19.39
C GLY A 132 -18.97 -5.39 -20.56
N GLY A 133 -18.38 -5.80 -21.70
CA GLY A 133 -19.11 -6.30 -22.87
C GLY A 133 -19.85 -7.61 -22.61
N CYS A 134 -19.32 -8.47 -21.74
CA CYS A 134 -20.03 -9.66 -21.26
C CYS A 134 -21.33 -9.31 -20.51
N ILE A 135 -21.40 -8.16 -19.83
CA ILE A 135 -22.59 -7.74 -19.09
C ILE A 135 -23.65 -7.17 -20.05
N SER A 136 -23.25 -6.44 -21.10
CA SER A 136 -24.21 -5.92 -22.09
C SER A 136 -24.86 -7.02 -22.95
N ALA A 137 -24.20 -8.17 -23.12
CA ALA A 137 -24.73 -9.29 -23.89
C ALA A 137 -25.76 -10.16 -23.13
N ILE A 138 -25.96 -9.92 -21.82
CA ILE A 138 -26.94 -10.64 -20.99
C ILE A 138 -28.31 -9.94 -21.00
N SER A 139 -28.40 -8.71 -21.49
CA SER A 139 -29.68 -8.04 -21.76
C SER A 139 -30.20 -8.47 -23.13
N GLY A 140 -30.85 -9.64 -23.18
CA GLY A 140 -31.51 -10.14 -24.39
C GLY A 140 -32.62 -9.20 -24.89
N PRO A 141 -33.01 -9.30 -26.17
CA PRO A 141 -34.09 -8.48 -26.72
C PRO A 141 -35.40 -8.85 -26.02
N LEU A 142 -35.96 -7.90 -25.27
CA LEU A 142 -37.35 -7.97 -24.85
C LEU A 142 -38.20 -8.00 -26.12
N LEU A 143 -38.82 -9.15 -26.37
CA LEU A 143 -39.83 -9.36 -27.40
C LEU A 143 -40.89 -8.25 -27.30
N ALA A 144 -40.96 -7.41 -28.32
CA ALA A 144 -42.10 -6.54 -28.56
C ALA A 144 -43.25 -7.40 -29.09
N ASN A 145 -44.29 -7.56 -28.28
CA ASN A 145 -45.64 -7.91 -28.73
C ASN A 145 -46.32 -6.70 -29.35
#